data_AF-A0A0U1KYC4-F1
#
_entry.id   AF-A0A0U1KYC4-F1
#
_cell.length_a   1.000
_cell.length_b   1.000
_cell.length_c   1.000
_cell.angle_alpha   90.00
_cell.angle_beta   90.00
_cell.angle_gamma   90.00
#
_symmetry.space_group_name_H-M   'P 1'
#
loop_
_entity.id
_entity.type
_entity.pdbx_description
1 polymer ?
#
loop_
_entity_poly.entity_id
_entity_poly.type
_entity_poly.pdbx_seq_one_letter_code
_entity_poly.pdbx_strand_id
1 'polypeptide(L)'
;MRITGTIVNYYIHCKRQCWLFAHKMNFEDDSEDVRIGRILHEIRSEGRTNTEIQIEGIKVDKMTDEYVVELKKSDADVEATKWQTLYYLYILKQKGLERKGRLEFIERNKQMHKTVELELDNPTELKLISLLEEIEVYLQQDKPVPAIYAKKCERCAYYAYCYI
;
A
#
# COMPACT_ATOMS: atom_id res chain seq x y z
N MET A 1 9.81 11.85 -10.10
CA MET A 1 8.62 10.96 -10.13
C MET A 1 7.86 11.15 -8.83
N ARG A 2 6.52 11.13 -8.82
CA ARG A 2 5.76 11.31 -7.57
C ARG A 2 5.55 9.97 -6.86
N ILE A 3 6.05 9.85 -5.63
CA ILE A 3 5.77 8.69 -4.76
C ILE A 3 4.27 8.67 -4.41
N THR A 4 3.67 7.48 -4.39
CA THR A 4 2.27 7.23 -4.02
C THR A 4 2.21 6.18 -2.92
N GLY A 5 1.05 6.03 -2.27
CA GLY A 5 0.87 4.96 -1.26
C GLY A 5 1.12 3.56 -1.82
N THR A 6 0.76 3.31 -3.08
CA THR A 6 1.04 2.04 -3.76
C THR A 6 2.55 1.81 -3.93
N ILE A 7 3.31 2.85 -4.26
CA ILE A 7 4.78 2.76 -4.34
C ILE A 7 5.38 2.42 -2.96
N VAL A 8 4.92 3.09 -1.90
CA VAL A 8 5.38 2.80 -0.53
C VAL A 8 5.04 1.36 -0.14
N ASN A 9 3.81 0.91 -0.41
CA ASN A 9 3.40 -0.47 -0.18
C ASN A 9 4.33 -1.45 -0.91
N TYR A 10 4.52 -1.26 -2.21
CA TYR A 10 5.32 -2.16 -3.02
C TYR A 10 6.79 -2.15 -2.64
N TYR A 11 7.37 -1.04 -2.19
CA TYR A 11 8.75 -1.04 -1.73
C TYR A 11 8.95 -1.96 -0.52
N ILE A 12 8.01 -1.94 0.43
CA ILE A 12 8.02 -2.82 1.60
C ILE A 12 7.68 -4.26 1.23
N HIS A 13 6.72 -4.46 0.33
CA HIS A 13 6.34 -5.80 -0.12
C HIS A 13 7.45 -6.42 -0.98
N CYS A 14 7.82 -5.82 -2.10
CA CYS A 14 8.84 -6.32 -3.01
C CYS A 14 9.48 -5.16 -3.79
N LYS A 15 10.73 -4.81 -3.46
CA LYS A 15 11.47 -3.73 -4.15
C LYS A 15 11.51 -3.91 -5.66
N ARG A 16 11.62 -5.14 -6.17
CA ARG A 16 11.57 -5.40 -7.62
C ARG A 16 10.21 -5.02 -8.22
N GLN A 17 9.10 -5.45 -7.60
CA GLN A 17 7.75 -5.07 -8.02
C GLN A 17 7.56 -3.55 -7.98
N CYS A 18 8.04 -2.89 -6.91
CA CYS A 18 8.00 -1.44 -6.78
C CYS A 18 8.63 -0.73 -7.97
N TRP A 19 9.83 -1.16 -8.38
CA TRP A 19 10.55 -0.58 -9.49
C TRP A 19 9.82 -0.83 -10.82
N LEU A 20 9.34 -2.07 -11.07
CA LEU A 20 8.61 -2.41 -12.29
C LEU A 20 7.33 -1.59 -12.43
N PHE A 21 6.53 -1.50 -11.36
CA PHE A 21 5.32 -0.70 -11.30
C PHE A 21 5.60 0.79 -11.56
N ALA A 22 6.63 1.35 -10.90
CA ALA A 22 7.03 2.74 -11.09
C ALA A 22 7.46 3.05 -12.54
N HIS A 23 8.10 2.09 -13.21
CA HIS A 23 8.50 2.15 -14.62
C HIS A 23 7.41 1.68 -15.59
N LYS A 24 6.14 1.64 -15.13
CA LYS A 24 4.96 1.34 -15.95
C LYS A 24 4.91 -0.07 -16.52
N MET A 25 5.68 -0.99 -15.96
CA MET A 25 5.58 -2.42 -16.26
C MET A 25 4.56 -3.05 -15.30
N ASN A 26 3.27 -2.95 -15.67
CA ASN A 26 2.15 -3.43 -14.87
C ASN A 26 1.67 -4.79 -15.38
N PHE A 27 1.51 -5.76 -14.48
CA PHE A 27 1.05 -7.12 -14.79
C PHE A 27 -0.19 -7.53 -13.97
N GLU A 28 -0.78 -6.57 -13.26
CA GLU A 28 -1.84 -6.83 -12.27
C GLU A 28 -3.20 -7.13 -12.89
N ASP A 29 -3.44 -6.68 -14.12
CA ASP A 29 -4.72 -6.90 -14.79
C ASP A 29 -4.94 -8.37 -15.20
N ASP A 30 -3.84 -9.14 -15.34
CA ASP A 30 -3.87 -10.58 -15.62
C ASP A 30 -3.96 -11.44 -14.33
N SER A 31 -4.02 -10.81 -13.14
CA SER A 31 -4.05 -11.52 -11.87
C SER A 31 -5.47 -11.67 -11.33
N GLU A 32 -5.96 -12.91 -11.25
CA GLU A 32 -7.26 -13.22 -10.62
C GLU A 32 -7.33 -12.77 -9.17
N ASP A 33 -6.25 -12.92 -8.41
CA ASP A 33 -6.20 -12.50 -7.01
C ASP A 33 -6.35 -10.97 -6.86
N VAL A 34 -5.72 -10.20 -7.76
CA VAL A 34 -5.88 -8.73 -7.79
C VAL A 34 -7.30 -8.36 -8.19
N ARG A 35 -7.87 -9.01 -9.21
CA ARG A 35 -9.26 -8.79 -9.66
C ARG A 35 -10.26 -9.03 -8.52
N ILE A 36 -10.11 -10.14 -7.78
CA ILE A 36 -10.95 -10.44 -6.61
C ILE A 36 -10.80 -9.34 -5.55
N GLY A 37 -9.58 -8.88 -5.30
CA GLY A 37 -9.32 -7.76 -4.38
C GLY A 37 -10.11 -6.51 -4.76
N ARG A 38 -10.05 -6.08 -6.04
CA ARG A 38 -10.77 -4.90 -6.55
C ARG A 38 -12.29 -5.02 -6.32
N ILE A 39 -12.87 -6.17 -6.67
CA ILE A 39 -14.31 -6.43 -6.47
C ILE A 39 -14.70 -6.36 -4.99
N LEU A 40 -13.88 -6.91 -4.08
CA LEU A 40 -14.15 -6.83 -2.64
C LEU A 40 -14.12 -5.40 -2.11
N HIS A 41 -13.26 -4.54 -2.65
CA HIS A 41 -13.28 -3.11 -2.34
C HIS A 41 -14.57 -2.45 -2.85
N GLU A 42 -14.96 -2.73 -4.11
CA GLU A 42 -16.19 -2.20 -4.72
C GLU A 42 -17.43 -2.58 -3.88
N ILE A 43 -17.63 -3.86 -3.58
CA ILE A 43 -18.76 -4.34 -2.75
C ILE A 43 -18.77 -3.68 -1.37
N ARG A 44 -17.60 -3.44 -0.76
CA ARG A 44 -17.53 -2.81 0.57
C ARG A 44 -17.76 -1.29 0.50
N SER A 45 -17.55 -0.68 -0.66
CA SER A 45 -17.86 0.73 -0.93
C SER A 45 -19.36 0.95 -1.22
N GLU A 46 -20.04 -0.05 -1.80
CA GLU A 46 -21.48 0.01 -2.11
C GLU A 46 -22.34 0.27 -0.85
N GLY A 47 -23.22 1.28 -0.93
CA GLY A 47 -24.14 1.64 0.14
C GLY A 47 -23.56 2.52 1.26
N ARG A 48 -22.27 2.88 1.21
CA ARG A 48 -21.66 3.90 2.07
C ARG A 48 -21.54 5.21 1.29
N THR A 49 -21.71 6.37 1.95
CA THR A 49 -21.39 7.67 1.33
C THR A 49 -19.92 7.65 0.96
N ASN A 50 -19.67 7.39 -0.33
CA ASN A 50 -18.37 7.09 -0.86
C ASN A 50 -17.51 8.35 -0.75
N THR A 51 -16.47 8.28 0.08
CA THR A 51 -15.36 9.22 0.03
C THR A 51 -14.10 8.41 -0.21
N GLU A 52 -14.00 7.78 -1.40
CA GLU A 52 -12.68 7.66 -2.02
C GLU A 52 -12.19 9.09 -2.22
N ILE A 53 -11.37 9.58 -1.30
CA ILE A 53 -10.89 10.95 -1.37
C ILE A 53 -9.57 10.92 -2.11
N GLN A 54 -9.57 11.48 -3.32
CA GLN A 54 -8.36 11.72 -4.05
C GLN A 54 -7.77 13.07 -3.61
N ILE A 55 -6.83 13.04 -2.66
CA ILE A 55 -6.08 14.22 -2.24
C ILE A 55 -4.68 14.10 -2.82
N GLU A 56 -4.38 14.85 -3.87
CA GLU A 56 -2.99 15.03 -4.34
C GLU A 56 -2.20 13.72 -4.54
N GLY A 57 -2.80 12.74 -5.22
CA GLY A 57 -2.14 11.46 -5.51
C GLY A 57 -2.23 10.43 -4.39
N ILE A 58 -2.91 10.74 -3.29
CA ILE A 58 -3.41 9.75 -2.34
C ILE A 58 -4.79 9.29 -2.78
N LYS A 59 -5.00 7.98 -2.74
CA LYS A 59 -6.29 7.33 -2.86
C LYS A 59 -6.47 6.46 -1.60
N VAL A 60 -7.38 6.86 -0.72
CA VAL A 60 -7.75 6.13 0.50
C VAL A 60 -9.09 5.43 0.30
N ASP A 61 -9.26 4.25 0.90
CA ASP A 61 -10.51 3.50 0.80
C ASP A 61 -11.66 4.20 1.56
N LYS A 62 -11.36 4.76 2.74
CA LYS A 62 -12.33 5.51 3.54
C LYS A 62 -11.62 6.53 4.42
N MET A 63 -12.23 7.71 4.57
CA MET A 63 -11.79 8.73 5.51
C MET A 63 -12.96 9.21 6.38
N THR A 64 -12.71 9.38 7.68
CA THR A 64 -13.62 10.01 8.64
C THR A 64 -12.95 11.22 9.28
N ASP A 65 -13.65 11.88 10.21
CA ASP A 65 -13.05 12.98 10.98
C ASP A 65 -11.91 12.54 11.89
N GLU A 66 -11.84 11.25 12.22
CA GLU A 66 -10.81 10.68 13.11
C GLU A 66 -9.83 9.78 12.37
N TYR A 67 -10.28 8.99 11.39
CA TYR A 67 -9.48 7.92 10.79
C TYR A 67 -9.31 8.02 9.28
N VAL A 68 -8.11 7.68 8.82
CA VAL A 68 -7.87 7.11 7.48
C VAL A 68 -7.92 5.61 7.58
N VAL A 69 -8.80 4.98 6.80
CA VAL A 69 -9.01 3.53 6.81
C VAL A 69 -8.49 2.93 5.52
N GLU A 70 -7.61 1.93 5.65
CA GLU A 70 -7.13 1.09 4.55
C GLU A 70 -7.69 -0.32 4.70
N LEU A 71 -8.42 -0.77 3.69
CA LEU A 71 -9.03 -2.07 3.62
C LEU A 71 -8.11 -3.04 2.88
N LYS A 72 -8.00 -4.28 3.36
CA LYS A 72 -7.37 -5.38 2.62
C LYS A 72 -8.20 -6.65 2.69
N LYS A 73 -8.14 -7.45 1.61
CA LYS A 73 -8.72 -8.80 1.57
C LYS A 73 -8.18 -9.67 2.72
N SER A 74 -6.87 -9.68 2.92
CA SER A 74 -6.23 -10.46 3.99
C SER A 74 -5.09 -9.71 4.67
N ASP A 75 -4.67 -10.22 5.82
CA ASP A 75 -3.53 -9.75 6.61
C ASP A 75 -2.19 -10.35 6.16
N ALA A 76 -2.05 -10.70 4.88
CA ALA A 76 -0.82 -11.27 4.35
C ALA A 76 0.38 -10.30 4.41
N ASP A 77 0.12 -9.01 4.11
CA ASP A 77 1.12 -7.93 3.96
C ASP A 77 0.81 -6.74 4.88
N VAL A 78 0.62 -7.03 6.17
CA VAL A 78 0.31 -6.00 7.19
C VAL A 78 1.34 -4.88 7.20
N GLU A 79 2.63 -5.20 7.14
CA GLU A 79 3.69 -4.20 7.25
C GLU A 79 3.68 -3.23 6.06
N ALA A 80 3.54 -3.74 4.83
CA ALA A 80 3.40 -2.89 3.65
C ALA A 80 2.17 -1.98 3.72
N THR A 81 1.06 -2.53 4.24
CA THR A 81 -0.18 -1.79 4.47
C THR A 81 0.01 -0.70 5.53
N LYS A 82 0.72 -0.97 6.63
CA LYS A 82 1.04 0.03 7.65
C LYS A 82 1.81 1.21 7.07
N TRP A 83 2.89 0.96 6.33
CA TRP A 83 3.72 2.03 5.76
C TRP A 83 2.96 2.84 4.70
N GLN A 84 2.10 2.19 3.91
CA GLN A 84 1.18 2.88 3.02
C GLN A 84 0.24 3.82 3.79
N THR A 85 -0.37 3.37 4.88
CA THR A 85 -1.26 4.21 5.70
C THR A 85 -0.50 5.34 6.40
N LEU A 86 0.70 5.07 6.93
CA LEU A 86 1.57 6.11 7.53
C LEU A 86 1.93 7.19 6.51
N TYR A 87 2.20 6.82 5.26
CA TYR A 87 2.38 7.76 4.16
C TYR A 87 1.13 8.64 3.95
N TYR A 88 -0.08 8.07 4.04
CA TYR A 88 -1.29 8.87 3.95
C TYR A 88 -1.45 9.86 5.11
N LEU A 89 -1.20 9.41 6.34
CA LEU A 89 -1.23 10.30 7.51
C LEU A 89 -0.22 11.43 7.38
N TYR A 90 0.97 11.15 6.86
CA TYR A 90 2.02 12.15 6.66
C TYR A 90 1.57 13.24 5.69
N ILE A 91 1.07 12.88 4.50
CA ILE A 91 0.61 13.88 3.52
C ILE A 91 -0.59 14.69 4.05
N LEU A 92 -1.50 14.06 4.81
CA LEU A 92 -2.59 14.78 5.46
C LEU A 92 -2.07 15.77 6.51
N LYS A 93 -1.10 15.35 7.33
CA LYS A 93 -0.45 16.23 8.32
C LYS A 93 0.21 17.43 7.64
N GLN A 94 0.90 17.25 6.51
CA GLN A 94 1.46 18.35 5.72
C GLN A 94 0.41 19.35 5.20
N LYS A 95 -0.87 18.96 5.18
CA LYS A 95 -2.01 19.81 4.80
C LYS A 95 -2.78 20.38 6.00
N GLY A 96 -2.27 20.18 7.22
CA GLY A 96 -2.94 20.59 8.46
C GLY A 96 -4.11 19.69 8.87
N LEU A 97 -4.23 18.49 8.28
CA LEU A 97 -5.25 17.50 8.64
C LEU A 97 -4.62 16.38 9.48
N GLU A 98 -4.86 16.40 10.78
CA GLU A 98 -4.42 15.32 11.66
C GLU A 98 -5.49 14.23 11.75
N ARG A 99 -5.07 12.98 11.53
CA ARG A 99 -5.92 11.77 11.57
C ARG A 99 -5.11 10.60 12.13
N LYS A 100 -5.81 9.58 12.62
CA LYS A 100 -5.24 8.27 12.95
C LYS A 100 -5.38 7.32 11.76
N GLY A 101 -4.54 6.29 11.70
CA GLY A 101 -4.63 5.23 10.71
C GLY A 101 -5.40 4.03 11.25
N ARG A 102 -6.18 3.36 10.41
CA ARG A 102 -6.82 2.09 10.74
C ARG A 102 -6.72 1.13 9.56
N LEU A 103 -6.11 -0.03 9.79
CA LEU A 103 -6.13 -1.13 8.85
C LEU A 103 -7.33 -2.01 9.14
N GLU A 104 -8.09 -2.40 8.12
CA GLU A 104 -9.20 -3.35 8.23
C GLU A 104 -8.96 -4.56 7.33
N PHE A 105 -9.08 -5.77 7.89
CA PHE A 105 -8.89 -7.02 7.15
C PHE A 105 -10.21 -7.79 7.04
N ILE A 106 -10.54 -8.27 5.84
CA ILE A 106 -11.74 -9.12 5.61
C ILE A 106 -11.49 -10.53 6.14
N GLU A 107 -10.42 -11.16 5.66
CA GLU A 107 -9.95 -12.49 6.07
C GLU A 107 -8.76 -12.35 7.03
N ARG A 108 -8.75 -13.14 8.10
CA ARG A 108 -7.66 -13.18 9.07
C ARG A 108 -6.96 -14.52 9.03
N ASN A 109 -5.68 -14.49 8.69
CA ASN A 109 -4.81 -15.66 8.72
C ASN A 109 -3.69 -15.52 9.77
N LYS A 110 -3.35 -14.30 10.22
CA LYS A 110 -2.20 -14.02 11.10
C LYS A 110 -2.53 -13.15 12.33
N GLN A 111 -3.44 -12.17 12.21
CA GLN A 111 -3.75 -11.20 13.26
C GLN A 111 -4.80 -11.73 14.24
N MET A 112 -4.78 -11.23 15.49
CA MET A 112 -5.79 -11.51 16.53
C MET A 112 -7.03 -10.61 16.44
N HIS A 113 -6.94 -9.47 15.78
CA HIS A 113 -8.02 -8.50 15.63
C HIS A 113 -8.27 -8.17 14.15
N LYS A 114 -9.51 -7.80 13.81
CA LYS A 114 -9.89 -7.40 12.44
C LYS A 114 -9.36 -6.02 12.05
N THR A 115 -8.88 -5.27 13.04
CA THR A 115 -8.44 -3.90 12.90
C THR A 115 -7.09 -3.68 13.57
N VAL A 116 -6.24 -2.85 12.96
CA VAL A 116 -4.97 -2.38 13.54
C VAL A 116 -4.97 -0.85 13.48
N GLU A 117 -4.85 -0.19 14.62
CA GLU A 117 -4.75 1.28 14.67
C GLU A 117 -3.29 1.72 14.63
N LEU A 118 -3.07 2.87 13.99
CA LEU A 118 -1.75 3.44 13.74
C LEU A 118 -1.79 4.94 14.06
N GLU A 119 -0.71 5.46 14.60
CA GLU A 119 -0.51 6.88 14.82
C GLU A 119 0.83 7.30 14.21
N LEU A 120 0.89 8.52 13.66
CA LEU A 120 2.12 9.09 13.12
C LEU A 120 2.81 9.94 14.20
N ASP A 121 3.57 9.27 15.06
CA ASP A 121 4.43 9.95 16.03
C ASP A 121 5.72 10.48 15.37
N ASN A 122 6.45 11.36 16.08
CA ASN A 122 7.66 11.98 15.54
C ASN A 122 8.74 10.93 15.14
N PRO A 123 9.04 9.90 15.95
CA PRO A 123 9.99 8.86 15.54
C PRO A 123 9.58 8.10 14.27
N THR A 124 8.29 7.79 14.11
CA THR A 124 7.76 7.07 12.95
C THR A 124 7.76 7.96 11.71
N GLU A 125 7.43 9.24 11.86
CA GLU A 125 7.53 10.23 10.79
C GLU A 125 8.96 10.35 10.26
N LEU A 126 9.96 10.42 11.14
CA LEU A 126 11.37 10.46 10.71
C LEU A 126 11.78 9.21 9.93
N LYS A 127 11.35 8.02 10.37
CA LYS A 127 11.59 6.77 9.64
C LYS A 127 10.90 6.76 8.29
N LEU A 128 9.67 7.27 8.22
CA LEU A 128 8.94 7.40 6.97
C LEU A 128 9.66 8.32 5.99
N ILE A 129 10.14 9.49 6.44
CA ILE A 129 10.88 10.42 5.58
C ILE A 129 12.13 9.73 5.00
N SER A 130 12.92 9.07 5.84
CA SER A 130 14.08 8.29 5.38
C SER A 130 13.70 7.19 4.39
N LEU A 131 12.59 6.48 4.63
CA LEU A 131 12.06 5.48 3.70
C LEU A 131 11.69 6.08 2.34
N LEU A 132 11.08 7.27 2.31
CA LEU A 132 10.72 7.96 1.09
C LEU A 132 11.96 8.37 0.28
N GLU A 133 13.01 8.84 0.94
CA GLU A 133 14.30 9.14 0.31
C GLU A 133 14.94 7.87 -0.29
N GLU A 134 14.95 6.75 0.45
CA GLU A 134 15.44 5.48 -0.07
C GLU A 134 14.67 5.02 -1.32
N ILE A 135 13.34 5.14 -1.28
CA ILE A 135 12.46 4.81 -2.41
C ILE A 135 12.82 5.67 -3.61
N GLU A 136 12.98 6.98 -3.42
CA GLU A 136 13.30 7.90 -4.51
C GLU A 136 14.64 7.54 -5.17
N VAL A 137 15.69 7.33 -4.36
CA VAL A 137 17.01 6.91 -4.85
C VAL A 137 16.93 5.57 -5.59
N TYR A 138 16.25 4.58 -5.01
CA TYR A 138 16.12 3.26 -5.62
C TYR A 138 15.40 3.31 -6.98
N LEU A 139 14.37 4.14 -7.09
CA LEU A 139 13.60 4.27 -8.31
C LEU A 139 14.33 5.04 -9.44
N GLN A 140 15.43 5.74 -9.14
CA GLN A 140 16.30 6.34 -10.17
C GLN A 140 17.32 5.34 -10.75
N GLN A 141 17.41 4.12 -10.22
CA GLN A 141 18.35 3.13 -10.74
C GLN A 141 17.91 2.61 -12.11
N ASP A 142 18.87 2.38 -13.01
CA ASP A 142 18.61 1.87 -14.37
C ASP A 142 17.94 0.48 -14.38
N LYS A 143 18.12 -0.30 -13.30
CA LYS A 143 17.63 -1.67 -13.19
C LYS A 143 17.09 -1.92 -11.78
N PRO A 144 16.03 -2.75 -11.65
CA PRO A 144 15.54 -3.17 -10.35
C PRO A 144 16.54 -4.11 -9.67
N VAL A 145 16.38 -4.30 -8.35
CA VAL A 145 17.07 -5.40 -7.66
C VAL A 145 16.79 -6.76 -8.35
N PRO A 146 17.74 -7.72 -8.30
CA PRO A 146 17.52 -9.07 -8.80
C PRO A 146 16.27 -9.71 -8.21
N ALA A 147 15.64 -10.60 -8.96
CA ALA A 147 14.52 -11.38 -8.44
C ALA A 147 15.01 -12.30 -7.32
N ILE A 148 14.36 -12.21 -6.15
CA ILE A 148 14.62 -13.08 -5.01
C ILE A 148 13.32 -13.82 -4.71
N TYR A 149 13.35 -15.15 -4.85
CA TYR A 149 12.17 -15.97 -4.65
C TYR A 149 11.73 -15.96 -3.19
N ALA A 150 10.43 -15.80 -2.98
CA ALA A 150 9.77 -15.98 -1.70
C ALA A 150 8.43 -16.69 -1.94
N LYS A 151 7.88 -17.36 -0.91
CA LYS A 151 6.61 -18.11 -1.04
C LYS A 151 5.44 -17.27 -1.59
N LYS A 152 5.41 -15.97 -1.30
CA LYS A 152 4.40 -15.05 -1.84
C LYS A 152 4.48 -14.83 -3.35
N CYS A 153 5.62 -15.12 -3.97
CA CYS A 153 5.81 -15.02 -5.41
C CYS A 153 4.89 -15.97 -6.18
N GLU A 154 4.50 -17.11 -5.59
CA GLU A 154 3.59 -18.10 -6.20
C GLU A 154 2.23 -17.52 -6.58
N ARG A 155 1.82 -16.42 -5.92
CA ARG A 155 0.55 -15.71 -6.18
C ARG A 155 0.76 -14.28 -6.66
N CYS A 156 2.01 -13.90 -6.94
CA CYS A 156 2.33 -12.54 -7.37
C CYS A 156 2.00 -12.36 -8.84
N ALA A 157 1.33 -11.27 -9.19
CA ALA A 157 1.04 -10.89 -10.57
C ALA A 157 2.29 -10.78 -11.47
N TYR A 158 3.46 -10.55 -10.87
CA TYR A 158 4.74 -10.38 -11.56
C TYR A 158 5.54 -11.69 -11.70
N TYR A 159 4.97 -12.84 -11.29
CA TYR A 159 5.68 -14.12 -11.25
C TYR A 159 6.27 -14.51 -12.60
N ALA A 160 5.44 -14.50 -13.65
CA ALA A 160 5.86 -14.89 -14.99
C ALA A 160 7.04 -14.04 -15.48
N TYR A 161 6.96 -12.71 -15.33
CA TYR A 161 8.05 -11.81 -15.69
C TYR A 161 9.34 -12.03 -14.86
N CYS A 162 9.22 -12.50 -13.62
CA CYS A 162 10.38 -12.67 -12.74
C CYS A 162 11.07 -14.03 -12.90
N TYR A 163 10.36 -15.09 -13.29
CA TYR A 163 10.83 -16.47 -13.17
C TYR A 163 10.55 -17.41 -14.36
N ILE A 164 9.85 -16.95 -15.40
CA ILE A 164 9.63 -17.69 -16.65
C ILE A 164 10.46 -17.03 -17.75
#